data_AF-A0A1I6UTA6-F1
#
_entry.id   AF-A0A1I6UTA6-F1
#
_cell.length_a   1.000
_cell.length_b   1.000
_cell.length_c   1.000
_cell.angle_alpha   90.00
_cell.angle_beta   90.00
_cell.angle_gamma   90.00
#
_symmetry.space_group_name_H-M   'P 1'
#
loop_
_entity.id
_entity.type
_entity.pdbx_description
1 polymer ?
#
loop_
_entity_poly.entity_id
_entity_poly.type
_entity_poly.pdbx_seq_one_letter_code
_entity_poly.pdbx_strand_id
1 'polypeptide(L)'
;MSVSFPFPRQRAHSALERVIGDRDGKSVEAKTSVAFLTVQAAQHVGRRSGYVNAVLSVRVGSAVGSCAVEPGEIDDEVVREIVGADLAELLRHPVTAVRVAALDACLGDAVPHARHPRARSVRVPAGTSLEKSTARARAVAELVEVPAGGRVAVVGVVNSLLAALRERGIDYVPCDLKGGVTEWEEPVLTDHQRAIDGADAVLASGMVLGNGTFDSIAALCRSRELPLVMFAQSGSAVFREMLGEEITGLSAEPYPFFWLSGGDTDVHLYRGGLG
;
A
#
# COMPACT_ATOMS: atom_id res chain seq x y z
N MET A 1 -43.96 -16.93 25.61
CA MET A 1 -43.45 -16.24 24.41
C MET A 1 -42.05 -15.73 24.72
N SER A 2 -41.02 -16.43 24.26
CA SER A 2 -39.63 -15.99 24.42
C SER A 2 -39.31 -14.97 23.34
N VAL A 3 -39.20 -13.70 23.73
CA VAL A 3 -38.73 -12.63 22.85
C VAL A 3 -37.22 -12.83 22.69
N SER A 4 -36.78 -13.37 21.56
CA SER A 4 -35.35 -13.40 21.23
C SER A 4 -34.93 -11.99 20.85
N PHE A 5 -34.09 -11.38 21.67
CA PHE A 5 -33.37 -10.19 21.26
C PHE A 5 -32.39 -10.59 20.17
N PRO A 6 -32.37 -9.91 19.00
CA PRO A 6 -31.33 -10.17 18.01
C PRO A 6 -29.99 -9.84 18.66
N PHE A 7 -29.08 -10.82 18.66
CA PHE A 7 -27.67 -10.58 18.96
C PHE A 7 -27.20 -9.41 18.09
N PRO A 8 -26.46 -8.42 18.63
CA PRO A 8 -25.89 -7.38 17.82
C PRO A 8 -25.03 -8.03 16.74
N ARG A 9 -25.31 -7.72 15.46
CA ARG A 9 -24.43 -8.10 14.35
C ARG A 9 -23.02 -7.69 14.73
N GLN A 10 -22.13 -8.67 14.86
CA GLN A 10 -20.70 -8.43 15.04
C GLN A 10 -20.29 -7.42 13.96
N ARG A 11 -19.79 -6.25 14.35
CA ARG A 11 -19.32 -5.25 13.36
C ARG A 11 -18.31 -5.97 12.48
N ALA A 12 -18.47 -5.89 11.16
CA ALA A 12 -17.44 -6.39 10.26
C ALA A 12 -16.13 -5.68 10.64
N HIS A 13 -15.17 -6.45 11.14
CA HIS A 13 -13.84 -5.97 11.45
C HIS A 13 -13.21 -5.42 10.16
N SER A 14 -12.54 -4.26 10.22
CA SER A 14 -11.79 -3.72 9.08
C SER A 14 -10.81 -4.77 8.55
N ALA A 15 -10.37 -4.66 7.30
CA ALA A 15 -9.38 -5.61 6.77
C ALA A 15 -8.11 -5.64 7.63
N LEU A 16 -7.68 -4.48 8.14
CA LEU A 16 -6.58 -4.39 9.10
C LEU A 16 -6.90 -5.15 10.40
N GLU A 17 -8.08 -4.96 11.00
CA GLU A 17 -8.48 -5.69 12.21
C GLU A 17 -8.53 -7.20 11.97
N ARG A 18 -8.94 -7.67 10.78
CA ARG A 18 -8.96 -9.11 10.45
C ARG A 18 -7.56 -9.70 10.47
N VAL A 19 -6.61 -9.05 9.77
CA VAL A 19 -5.21 -9.52 9.74
C VAL A 19 -4.56 -9.45 11.12
N ILE A 20 -4.93 -8.48 11.97
CA ILE A 20 -4.49 -8.44 13.38
C ILE A 20 -5.10 -9.61 14.17
N GLY A 21 -6.42 -9.82 14.06
CA GLY A 21 -7.16 -10.84 14.80
C GLY A 21 -6.70 -12.27 14.51
N ASP A 22 -6.30 -12.58 13.27
CA ASP A 22 -5.72 -13.87 12.90
C ASP A 22 -4.40 -14.18 13.61
N ARG A 23 -3.80 -13.19 14.28
CA ARG A 23 -2.55 -13.32 15.02
C ARG A 23 -2.69 -13.33 16.54
N ASP A 24 -3.81 -12.86 17.09
CA ASP A 24 -4.04 -12.81 18.55
C ASP A 24 -4.08 -14.22 19.22
N GLY A 25 -4.07 -15.31 18.44
CA GLY A 25 -3.92 -16.69 18.94
C GLY A 25 -2.48 -17.22 19.01
N LYS A 26 -1.48 -16.47 18.52
CA LYS A 26 -0.05 -16.83 18.58
C LYS A 26 0.67 -15.67 19.25
N SER A 27 1.00 -15.77 20.55
CA SER A 27 1.83 -14.77 21.23
C SER A 27 3.15 -14.61 20.47
N VAL A 28 3.27 -13.55 19.68
CA VAL A 28 4.54 -13.14 19.09
C VAL A 28 5.19 -12.24 20.14
N GLU A 29 6.05 -12.81 20.97
CA GLU A 29 6.97 -12.03 21.81
C GLU A 29 7.96 -11.32 20.89
N ALA A 30 7.59 -10.13 20.43
CA ALA A 30 8.43 -9.29 19.59
C ALA A 30 8.32 -7.84 20.04
N LYS A 31 9.45 -7.15 19.99
CA LYS A 31 9.59 -5.73 20.29
C LYS A 31 10.13 -4.98 19.10
N THR A 32 9.79 -3.71 19.00
CA THR A 32 10.45 -2.81 18.04
C THR A 32 11.86 -2.49 18.50
N SER A 33 12.85 -2.62 17.62
CA SER A 33 14.24 -2.27 17.91
C SER A 33 14.61 -0.87 17.40
N VAL A 34 13.89 -0.37 16.40
CA VAL A 34 14.10 0.93 15.77
C VAL A 34 12.74 1.51 15.38
N ALA A 35 12.56 2.81 15.51
CA ALA A 35 11.49 3.56 14.88
C ALA A 35 12.05 4.85 14.30
N PHE A 36 11.53 5.26 13.15
CA PHE A 36 11.97 6.48 12.48
C PHE A 36 10.88 7.03 11.58
N LEU A 37 10.87 8.35 11.42
CA LEU A 37 10.08 9.05 10.42
C LEU A 37 11.00 9.47 9.28
N THR A 38 10.67 9.07 8.06
CA THR A 38 11.38 9.54 6.86
C THR A 38 10.55 10.62 6.19
N VAL A 39 11.10 11.85 6.11
CA VAL A 39 10.55 12.92 5.27
C VAL A 39 11.41 13.03 4.03
N GLN A 40 10.82 12.78 2.86
CA GLN A 40 11.51 12.79 1.58
C GLN A 40 10.85 13.78 0.63
N ALA A 41 11.59 14.82 0.25
CA ALA A 41 11.20 15.74 -0.81
C ALA A 41 11.90 15.36 -2.12
N ALA A 42 11.19 15.41 -3.25
CA ALA A 42 11.79 15.21 -4.57
C ALA A 42 11.24 16.23 -5.58
N GLN A 43 12.14 16.66 -6.46
CA GLN A 43 11.80 17.36 -7.69
C GLN A 43 12.66 16.76 -8.80
N HIS A 44 12.03 16.09 -9.76
CA HIS A 44 12.75 15.42 -10.84
C HIS A 44 13.13 16.42 -11.94
N VAL A 45 14.33 16.26 -12.49
CA VAL A 45 14.77 17.03 -13.66
C VAL A 45 13.75 16.85 -14.79
N GLY A 46 13.29 17.96 -15.37
CA GLY A 46 12.29 17.97 -16.43
C GLY A 46 10.82 17.91 -15.97
N ARG A 47 10.53 17.87 -14.66
CA ARG A 47 9.16 17.94 -14.12
C ARG A 47 8.85 19.31 -13.52
N ARG A 48 7.60 19.75 -13.69
CA ARG A 48 7.10 21.08 -13.29
C ARG A 48 6.94 21.25 -11.78
N SER A 49 6.70 20.17 -11.03
CA SER A 49 6.44 20.18 -9.60
C SER A 49 7.22 19.09 -8.86
N GLY A 50 7.45 19.32 -7.57
CA GLY A 50 7.97 18.34 -6.64
C GLY A 50 6.87 17.79 -5.72
N TYR A 51 7.22 16.81 -4.91
CA TYR A 51 6.36 16.23 -3.88
C TYR A 51 7.15 15.98 -2.59
N VAL A 52 6.41 15.84 -1.48
CA VAL A 52 6.95 15.44 -0.19
C VAL A 52 6.20 14.20 0.29
N ASN A 53 6.95 13.16 0.61
CA ASN A 53 6.47 11.96 1.26
C ASN A 53 6.89 11.98 2.74
N ALA A 54 6.02 11.53 3.62
CA ALA A 54 6.36 11.20 5.00
C ALA A 54 5.99 9.74 5.28
N VAL A 55 6.90 8.99 5.89
CA VAL A 55 6.69 7.55 6.18
C VAL A 55 7.17 7.21 7.58
N LEU A 56 6.24 6.78 8.43
CA LEU A 56 6.56 6.17 9.72
C LEU A 56 7.01 4.74 9.48
N SER A 57 8.17 4.37 10.03
CA SER A 57 8.73 3.02 9.90
C SER A 57 9.21 2.49 11.23
N VAL A 58 9.01 1.19 11.46
CA VAL A 58 9.49 0.49 12.65
C VAL A 58 10.19 -0.80 12.25
N ARG A 59 11.21 -1.19 13.01
CA ARG A 59 11.92 -2.46 12.82
C ARG A 59 11.49 -3.46 13.87
N VAL A 60 11.03 -4.63 13.41
CA VAL A 60 10.75 -5.81 14.23
C VAL A 60 11.60 -6.96 13.68
N GLY A 61 12.50 -7.50 14.51
CA GLY A 61 13.46 -8.52 14.06
C GLY A 61 14.33 -8.06 12.89
N SER A 62 14.24 -8.78 11.78
CA SER A 62 14.98 -8.53 10.54
C SER A 62 14.28 -7.58 9.57
N ALA A 63 12.99 -7.29 9.76
CA ALA A 63 12.20 -6.51 8.82
C ALA A 63 11.87 -5.11 9.34
N VAL A 64 11.74 -4.19 8.39
CA VAL A 64 11.23 -2.84 8.61
C VAL A 64 9.86 -2.77 7.94
N GLY A 65 8.84 -2.46 8.72
CA GLY A 65 7.49 -2.20 8.24
C GLY A 65 7.23 -0.71 8.23
N SER A 66 6.33 -0.29 7.33
CA SER A 66 6.15 1.13 7.04
C SER A 66 4.69 1.49 6.80
N CYS A 67 4.34 2.71 7.18
CA CYS A 67 3.08 3.36 6.82
C CYS A 67 3.34 4.80 6.41
N ALA A 68 2.94 5.16 5.19
CA ALA A 68 2.93 6.54 4.75
C ALA A 68 1.90 7.34 5.56
N VAL A 69 2.24 8.59 5.80
CA VAL A 69 1.47 9.56 6.57
C VAL A 69 1.58 10.91 5.86
N GLU A 70 0.67 11.83 6.16
CA GLU A 70 0.80 13.20 5.69
C GLU A 70 1.97 13.91 6.40
N PRO A 71 2.67 14.84 5.73
CA PRO A 71 3.72 15.62 6.37
C PRO A 71 3.19 16.36 7.60
N GLY A 72 3.79 16.12 8.77
CA GLY A 72 3.37 16.69 10.05
C GLY A 72 2.22 15.95 10.75
N GLU A 73 1.75 14.81 10.22
CA GLU A 73 0.72 13.99 10.87
C GLU A 73 1.25 13.25 12.10
N ILE A 74 2.54 12.90 12.10
CA ILE A 74 3.19 12.16 13.20
C ILE A 74 4.23 13.05 13.87
N ASP A 75 4.05 13.26 15.17
CA ASP A 75 5.01 13.96 16.01
C ASP A 75 6.24 13.09 16.32
N ASP A 76 7.40 13.72 16.46
CA ASP A 76 8.66 13.06 16.85
C ASP A 76 8.57 12.37 18.23
N GLU A 77 7.61 12.76 19.06
CA GLU A 77 7.35 12.10 20.35
C GLU A 77 6.77 10.70 20.16
N VAL A 78 5.83 10.52 19.23
CA VAL A 78 5.28 9.19 18.88
C VAL A 78 6.40 8.27 18.39
N VAL A 79 7.33 8.79 17.57
CA VAL A 79 8.48 8.00 17.09
C VAL A 79 9.36 7.53 18.25
N ARG A 80 9.58 8.37 19.27
CA ARG A 80 10.36 8.02 20.47
C ARG A 80 9.63 7.05 21.40
N GLU A 81 8.31 7.19 21.51
CA GLU A 81 7.45 6.33 22.34
C GLU A 81 7.44 4.88 21.85
N ILE A 82 7.32 4.66 20.54
CA ILE A 82 7.10 3.32 19.99
C ILE A 82 8.36 2.46 19.88
N VAL A 83 9.55 2.96 20.25
CA VAL A 83 10.80 2.18 20.27
C VAL A 83 10.86 1.31 21.52
N GLY A 84 11.15 0.02 21.37
CA GLY A 84 11.23 -0.93 22.48
C GLY A 84 9.88 -1.42 22.99
N ALA A 85 8.78 -0.91 22.43
CA ALA A 85 7.42 -1.29 22.77
C ALA A 85 7.10 -2.72 22.31
N ASP A 86 6.21 -3.38 23.04
CA ASP A 86 5.73 -4.71 22.70
C ASP A 86 4.80 -4.65 21.48
N LEU A 87 4.96 -5.61 20.57
CA LEU A 87 4.15 -5.65 19.35
C LEU A 87 2.65 -5.68 19.65
N ALA A 88 2.23 -6.41 20.69
CA ALA A 88 0.83 -6.47 21.12
C ALA A 88 0.27 -5.11 21.58
N GLU A 89 1.12 -4.23 22.12
CA GLU A 89 0.74 -2.86 22.47
C GLU A 89 0.61 -2.00 21.21
N LEU A 90 1.58 -2.10 20.30
CA LEU A 90 1.58 -1.34 19.04
C LEU A 90 0.42 -1.68 18.12
N LEU A 91 -0.03 -2.94 18.08
CA LEU A 91 -1.20 -3.35 17.29
C LEU A 91 -2.52 -2.76 17.82
N ARG A 92 -2.55 -2.33 19.09
CA ARG A 92 -3.68 -1.62 19.74
C ARG A 92 -3.46 -0.11 19.86
N HIS A 93 -2.36 0.41 19.31
CA HIS A 93 -2.02 1.82 19.39
C HIS A 93 -3.10 2.71 18.75
N PRO A 94 -3.44 3.89 19.31
CA PRO A 94 -4.49 4.75 18.76
C PRO A 94 -4.20 5.29 17.35
N VAL A 95 -2.92 5.43 17.00
CA VAL A 95 -2.48 5.91 15.68
C VAL A 95 -2.41 4.75 14.69
N THR A 96 -3.25 4.77 13.65
CA THR A 96 -3.31 3.73 12.60
C THR A 96 -1.96 3.47 11.95
N ALA A 97 -1.18 4.52 11.68
CA ALA A 97 0.14 4.38 11.05
C ALA A 97 1.11 3.52 11.87
N VAL A 98 1.06 3.62 13.21
CA VAL A 98 1.85 2.77 14.12
C VAL A 98 1.43 1.32 13.98
N ARG A 99 0.12 1.05 14.00
CA ARG A 99 -0.45 -0.29 13.88
C ARG A 99 -0.05 -0.95 12.55
N VAL A 100 -0.19 -0.22 11.45
CA VAL A 100 0.18 -0.70 10.11
C VAL A 100 1.67 -0.96 10.02
N ALA A 101 2.53 -0.03 10.43
CA ALA A 101 3.98 -0.20 10.36
C ALA A 101 4.46 -1.39 11.23
N ALA A 102 3.90 -1.54 12.44
CA ALA A 102 4.26 -2.65 13.33
C ALA A 102 3.79 -4.01 12.78
N LEU A 103 2.56 -4.08 12.26
CA LEU A 103 2.03 -5.30 11.65
C LEU A 103 2.83 -5.70 10.40
N ASP A 104 3.14 -4.72 9.55
CA ASP A 104 3.94 -4.89 8.34
C ASP A 104 5.34 -5.43 8.67
N ALA A 105 5.98 -4.88 9.70
CA ALA A 105 7.29 -5.33 10.16
C ALA A 105 7.23 -6.78 10.66
N CYS A 106 6.24 -7.10 11.50
CA CYS A 106 6.06 -8.46 12.02
C CYS A 106 5.77 -9.49 10.92
N LEU A 107 4.93 -9.14 9.93
CA LEU A 107 4.62 -10.00 8.79
C LEU A 107 5.82 -10.17 7.86
N GLY A 108 6.60 -9.11 7.66
CA GLY A 108 7.84 -9.12 6.88
C GLY A 108 8.95 -9.94 7.53
N ASP A 109 9.06 -9.90 8.86
CA ASP A 109 10.05 -10.69 9.60
C ASP A 109 9.70 -12.19 9.57
N ALA A 110 8.42 -12.51 9.80
CA ALA A 110 7.94 -13.88 9.78
C ALA A 110 8.12 -14.53 8.39
N VAL A 111 7.79 -13.80 7.31
CA VAL A 111 7.94 -14.29 5.94
C VAL A 111 8.42 -13.15 5.03
N PRO A 112 9.74 -13.01 4.79
CA PRO A 112 10.28 -12.00 3.91
C PRO A 112 9.80 -12.17 2.46
N HIS A 113 9.40 -11.08 1.80
CA HIS A 113 8.91 -11.14 0.41
C HIS A 113 9.91 -11.77 -0.57
N ALA A 114 11.20 -11.49 -0.40
CA ALA A 114 12.27 -12.04 -1.24
C ALA A 114 12.39 -13.58 -1.19
N ARG A 115 11.83 -14.21 -0.15
CA ARG A 115 11.85 -15.67 0.06
C ARG A 115 10.46 -16.29 -0.05
N HIS A 116 9.43 -15.50 -0.31
CA HIS A 116 8.07 -15.98 -0.35
C HIS A 116 7.81 -16.78 -1.64
N PRO A 117 7.27 -18.00 -1.59
CA PRO A 117 7.17 -18.89 -2.76
C PRO A 117 6.26 -18.36 -3.88
N ARG A 118 5.25 -17.55 -3.53
CA ARG A 118 4.36 -16.89 -4.52
C ARG A 118 4.94 -15.58 -5.10
N ALA A 119 6.09 -15.11 -4.61
CA ALA A 119 6.67 -13.85 -5.03
C ALA A 119 7.53 -14.02 -6.29
N ARG A 120 7.31 -13.17 -7.28
CA ARG A 120 8.26 -12.95 -8.36
C ARG A 120 8.99 -11.63 -8.12
N SER A 121 10.26 -11.72 -7.74
CA SER A 121 11.12 -10.54 -7.58
C SER A 121 11.50 -9.97 -8.95
N VAL A 122 11.37 -8.66 -9.10
CA VAL A 122 11.80 -7.89 -10.26
C VAL A 122 12.81 -6.85 -9.79
N ARG A 123 14.00 -6.87 -10.39
CA ARG A 123 15.03 -5.88 -10.11
C ARG A 123 14.65 -4.55 -10.77
N VAL A 124 14.68 -3.49 -9.97
CA VAL A 124 14.69 -2.09 -10.40
C VAL A 124 16.16 -1.65 -10.49
N PRO A 125 16.69 -1.40 -11.70
CA PRO A 125 18.11 -1.07 -11.88
C PRO A 125 18.52 0.19 -11.11
N ALA A 126 19.80 0.27 -10.76
CA ALA A 126 20.44 1.50 -10.31
C ALA A 126 20.23 2.66 -11.30
N GLY A 127 20.12 3.88 -10.78
CA GLY A 127 19.89 5.07 -11.59
C GLY A 127 19.35 6.25 -10.80
N THR A 128 18.95 7.29 -11.51
CA THR A 128 18.26 8.45 -10.93
C THR A 128 16.90 8.04 -10.37
N SER A 129 16.38 8.84 -9.44
CA SER A 129 15.06 8.59 -8.85
C SER A 129 13.94 8.47 -9.91
N LEU A 130 14.01 9.24 -11.01
CA LEU A 130 13.03 9.18 -12.09
C LEU A 130 13.17 7.89 -12.93
N GLU A 131 14.38 7.47 -13.27
CA GLU A 131 14.63 6.21 -13.99
C GLU A 131 14.14 5.02 -13.17
N LYS A 132 14.45 5.01 -11.87
CA LYS A 132 13.99 3.97 -10.94
C LYS A 132 12.47 3.96 -10.80
N SER A 133 11.85 5.13 -10.63
CA SER A 133 10.39 5.26 -10.56
C SER A 133 9.71 4.74 -11.84
N THR A 134 10.29 5.01 -13.01
CA THR A 134 9.79 4.54 -14.31
C THR A 134 9.92 3.02 -14.45
N ALA A 135 11.08 2.46 -14.12
CA ALA A 135 11.30 1.00 -14.16
C ALA A 135 10.35 0.27 -13.19
N ARG A 136 10.20 0.78 -11.96
CA ARG A 136 9.26 0.29 -10.96
C ARG A 136 7.81 0.37 -11.43
N ALA A 137 7.41 1.48 -12.04
CA ALA A 137 6.06 1.67 -12.59
C ALA A 137 5.71 0.65 -13.68
N ARG A 138 6.65 0.32 -14.58
CA ARG A 138 6.45 -0.71 -15.60
C ARG A 138 6.20 -2.08 -14.98
N ALA A 139 6.98 -2.47 -13.98
CA ALA A 139 6.79 -3.73 -13.25
C ALA A 139 5.42 -3.78 -12.54
N VAL A 140 4.97 -2.68 -11.94
CA VAL A 140 3.63 -2.58 -11.33
C VAL A 140 2.54 -2.73 -12.39
N ALA A 141 2.68 -2.06 -13.54
CA ALA A 141 1.70 -2.12 -14.61
C ALA A 141 1.48 -3.56 -15.10
N GLU A 142 2.49 -4.44 -15.12
CA GLU A 142 2.34 -5.86 -15.49
C GLU A 142 1.30 -6.66 -14.67
N LEU A 143 0.91 -6.17 -13.49
CA LEU A 143 -0.12 -6.79 -12.65
C LEU A 143 -1.53 -6.41 -13.07
N VAL A 144 -1.69 -5.37 -13.88
CA VAL A 144 -3.00 -4.93 -14.36
C VAL A 144 -3.36 -5.70 -15.63
N GLU A 145 -4.32 -6.61 -15.49
CA GLU A 145 -4.80 -7.50 -16.54
C GLU A 145 -6.11 -6.98 -17.14
N VAL A 146 -6.05 -5.84 -17.83
CA VAL A 146 -7.15 -5.32 -18.66
C VAL A 146 -6.74 -5.35 -20.15
N PRO A 147 -7.69 -5.54 -21.08
CA PRO A 147 -7.41 -5.42 -22.50
C PRO A 147 -6.99 -3.99 -22.88
N ALA A 148 -6.33 -3.81 -24.03
CA ALA A 148 -6.06 -2.49 -24.58
C ALA A 148 -7.39 -1.73 -24.80
N GLY A 149 -7.42 -0.45 -24.42
CA GLY A 149 -8.64 0.36 -24.35
C GLY A 149 -9.50 0.12 -23.09
N GLY A 150 -9.10 -0.82 -22.22
CA GLY A 150 -9.69 -0.97 -20.89
C GLY A 150 -9.31 0.21 -19.99
N ARG A 151 -10.13 0.46 -18.97
CA ARG A 151 -10.05 1.63 -18.09
C ARG A 151 -9.72 1.24 -16.66
N VAL A 152 -8.69 1.85 -16.08
CA VAL A 152 -8.22 1.56 -14.72
C VAL A 152 -8.41 2.76 -13.80
N ALA A 153 -9.07 2.58 -12.66
CA ALA A 153 -9.05 3.59 -11.60
C ALA A 153 -7.70 3.53 -10.87
N VAL A 154 -6.95 4.64 -10.85
CA VAL A 154 -5.63 4.72 -10.20
C VAL A 154 -5.75 5.56 -8.93
N VAL A 155 -5.75 4.90 -7.77
CA VAL A 155 -5.89 5.54 -6.46
C VAL A 155 -4.52 5.72 -5.80
N GLY A 156 -4.13 6.96 -5.53
CA GLY A 156 -2.77 7.36 -5.13
C GLY A 156 -1.93 7.64 -6.36
N VAL A 157 -2.01 8.86 -6.89
CA VAL A 157 -1.50 9.17 -8.22
C VAL A 157 0.04 9.20 -8.26
N VAL A 158 0.61 8.41 -9.16
CA VAL A 158 2.04 8.44 -9.47
C VAL A 158 2.19 8.60 -10.99
N ASN A 159 2.73 9.72 -11.47
CA ASN A 159 2.78 9.99 -12.92
C ASN A 159 3.57 8.95 -13.72
N SER A 160 4.64 8.35 -13.16
CA SER A 160 5.35 7.27 -13.85
C SER A 160 4.49 6.03 -14.05
N LEU A 161 3.54 5.76 -13.13
CA LEU A 161 2.58 4.67 -13.24
C LEU A 161 1.52 4.96 -14.32
N LEU A 162 1.01 6.19 -14.36
CA LEU A 162 0.12 6.64 -15.43
C LEU A 162 0.82 6.52 -16.80
N ALA A 163 2.09 6.92 -16.91
CA ALA A 163 2.87 6.76 -18.14
C ALA A 163 2.98 5.29 -18.55
N ALA A 164 3.27 4.39 -17.61
CA ALA A 164 3.39 2.95 -17.87
C ALA A 164 2.06 2.31 -18.34
N LEU A 165 0.91 2.79 -17.85
CA LEU A 165 -0.40 2.35 -18.34
C LEU A 165 -0.64 2.82 -19.79
N ARG A 166 -0.28 4.07 -20.12
CA ARG A 166 -0.39 4.61 -21.50
C ARG A 166 0.50 3.85 -22.48
N GLU A 167 1.72 3.51 -22.08
CA GLU A 167 2.65 2.69 -22.88
C GLU A 167 2.02 1.33 -23.26
N ARG A 168 1.10 0.82 -22.42
CA ARG A 168 0.36 -0.43 -22.64
C ARG A 168 -0.98 -0.23 -23.37
N GLY A 169 -1.34 1.00 -23.74
CA GLY A 169 -2.62 1.32 -24.36
C GLY A 169 -3.81 1.15 -23.41
N ILE A 170 -3.59 1.35 -22.11
CA ILE A 170 -4.62 1.27 -21.07
C ILE A 170 -5.02 2.68 -20.65
N ASP A 171 -6.32 2.95 -20.67
CA ASP A 171 -6.88 4.20 -20.19
C ASP A 171 -6.96 4.21 -18.66
N TYR A 172 -6.96 5.39 -18.05
CA TYR A 172 -7.04 5.51 -16.60
C TYR A 172 -7.92 6.65 -16.13
N VAL A 173 -8.32 6.57 -14.86
CA VAL A 173 -8.92 7.66 -14.10
C VAL A 173 -8.05 7.93 -12.87
N PRO A 174 -7.33 9.07 -12.82
CA PRO A 174 -6.45 9.37 -11.70
C PRO A 174 -7.26 9.86 -10.49
N CYS A 175 -6.97 9.32 -9.31
CA CYS A 175 -7.67 9.63 -8.07
C CYS A 175 -6.69 9.79 -6.91
N ASP A 176 -6.76 10.91 -6.20
CA ASP A 176 -5.96 11.19 -5.01
C ASP A 176 -6.73 12.13 -4.08
N LEU A 177 -6.62 11.93 -2.76
CA LEU A 177 -7.29 12.80 -1.78
C LEU A 177 -6.84 14.26 -1.92
N LYS A 178 -5.61 14.50 -2.36
CA LYS A 178 -5.07 15.86 -2.58
C LYS A 178 -5.64 16.52 -3.85
N GLY A 179 -6.19 15.74 -4.78
CA GLY A 179 -6.59 16.22 -6.10
C GLY A 179 -5.41 16.73 -6.93
N GLY A 180 -5.66 17.76 -7.74
CA GLY A 180 -4.65 18.37 -8.62
C GLY A 180 -4.79 17.94 -10.07
N VAL A 181 -3.68 17.95 -10.80
CA VAL A 181 -3.62 17.58 -12.21
C VAL A 181 -2.43 16.66 -12.48
N THR A 182 -2.59 15.76 -13.46
CA THR A 182 -1.49 14.89 -13.91
C THR A 182 -0.45 15.69 -14.70
N GLU A 183 0.68 15.04 -15.05
CA GLU A 183 1.68 15.64 -15.95
C GLU A 183 1.12 16.01 -17.34
N TRP A 184 0.01 15.38 -17.74
CA TRP A 184 -0.74 15.66 -18.97
C TRP A 184 -1.92 16.61 -18.75
N GLU A 185 -1.99 17.30 -17.61
CA GLU A 185 -3.03 18.29 -17.29
C GLU A 185 -4.44 17.70 -17.14
N GLU A 186 -4.53 16.39 -16.92
CA GLU A 186 -5.80 15.71 -16.66
C GLU A 186 -6.20 15.92 -15.19
N PRO A 187 -7.48 16.20 -14.89
CA PRO A 187 -7.92 16.43 -13.52
C PRO A 187 -7.83 15.14 -12.68
N VAL A 188 -7.25 15.26 -11.48
CA VAL A 188 -7.23 14.20 -10.48
C VAL A 188 -8.49 14.26 -9.63
N LEU A 189 -9.29 13.19 -9.67
CA LEU A 189 -10.48 13.08 -8.85
C LEU A 189 -10.13 12.91 -7.38
N THR A 190 -10.96 13.43 -6.48
CA THR A 190 -10.78 13.28 -5.03
C THR A 190 -11.71 12.22 -4.42
N ASP A 191 -12.60 11.65 -5.23
CA ASP A 191 -13.58 10.65 -4.81
C ASP A 191 -13.32 9.33 -5.53
N HIS A 192 -12.90 8.32 -4.75
CA HIS A 192 -12.61 6.99 -5.27
C HIS A 192 -13.84 6.29 -5.81
N GLN A 193 -15.06 6.57 -5.31
CA GLN A 193 -16.28 5.97 -5.86
C GLN A 193 -16.51 6.44 -7.30
N ARG A 194 -16.32 7.74 -7.55
CA ARG A 194 -16.41 8.31 -8.90
C ARG A 194 -15.27 7.85 -9.81
N ALA A 195 -14.08 7.65 -9.27
CA ALA A 195 -12.95 7.15 -10.05
C ALA A 195 -13.13 5.70 -10.49
N ILE A 196 -13.70 4.87 -9.62
CA ILE A 196 -13.97 3.44 -9.87
C ILE A 196 -15.21 3.26 -10.75
N ASP A 197 -16.06 4.29 -10.88
CA ASP A 197 -17.25 4.20 -11.72
C ASP A 197 -16.89 4.08 -13.22
N GLY A 198 -17.29 2.95 -13.81
CA GLY A 198 -16.96 2.62 -15.21
C GLY A 198 -15.50 2.22 -15.43
N ALA A 199 -14.76 1.84 -14.39
CA ALA A 199 -13.47 1.19 -14.52
C ALA A 199 -13.60 -0.34 -14.64
N ASP A 200 -12.67 -0.95 -15.35
CA ASP A 200 -12.54 -2.40 -15.53
C ASP A 200 -11.60 -3.04 -14.48
N ALA A 201 -10.79 -2.21 -13.81
CA ALA A 201 -9.89 -2.62 -12.75
C ALA A 201 -9.55 -1.43 -11.82
N VAL A 202 -9.07 -1.74 -10.63
CA VAL A 202 -8.56 -0.74 -9.68
C VAL A 202 -7.09 -1.02 -9.37
N LEU A 203 -6.27 0.02 -9.46
CA LEU A 203 -4.87 0.02 -9.08
C LEU A 203 -4.67 1.02 -7.96
N ALA A 204 -4.40 0.55 -6.74
CA ALA A 204 -4.38 1.39 -5.55
C ALA A 204 -3.05 1.35 -4.80
N SER A 205 -2.64 2.51 -4.28
CA SER A 205 -1.47 2.67 -3.41
C SER A 205 -1.72 2.01 -2.06
N GLY A 206 -0.68 1.45 -1.44
CA GLY A 206 -0.76 0.94 -0.08
C GLY A 206 -1.15 1.98 0.98
N MET A 207 -1.09 3.26 0.66
CA MET A 207 -1.53 4.39 1.51
C MET A 207 -3.01 4.28 1.95
N VAL A 208 -3.83 3.52 1.21
CA VAL A 208 -5.25 3.33 1.52
C VAL A 208 -5.48 2.61 2.86
N LEU A 209 -4.48 1.89 3.40
CA LEU A 209 -4.53 1.37 4.77
C LEU A 209 -4.37 2.50 5.80
N GLY A 210 -3.39 3.38 5.59
CA GLY A 210 -3.06 4.45 6.54
C GLY A 210 -4.19 5.48 6.69
N ASN A 211 -4.81 5.86 5.56
CA ASN A 211 -5.90 6.84 5.55
C ASN A 211 -7.30 6.23 5.73
N GLY A 212 -7.40 4.91 5.93
CA GLY A 212 -8.66 4.22 6.23
C GLY A 212 -9.63 4.03 5.05
N THR A 213 -9.19 4.22 3.80
CA THR A 213 -10.06 4.07 2.61
C THR A 213 -10.05 2.67 1.99
N PHE A 214 -9.20 1.76 2.46
CA PHE A 214 -9.11 0.42 1.87
C PHE A 214 -10.44 -0.34 1.88
N ASP A 215 -11.14 -0.40 3.02
CA ASP A 215 -12.36 -1.21 3.15
C ASP A 215 -13.47 -0.74 2.20
N SER A 216 -13.61 0.58 1.98
CA SER A 216 -14.60 1.12 1.05
C SER A 216 -14.23 0.80 -0.41
N ILE A 217 -12.95 0.90 -0.77
CA ILE A 217 -12.45 0.54 -2.10
C ILE A 217 -12.63 -0.96 -2.34
N ALA A 218 -12.23 -1.82 -1.39
CA ALA A 218 -12.34 -3.27 -1.51
C ALA A 218 -13.81 -3.74 -1.57
N ALA A 219 -14.70 -3.12 -0.77
CA ALA A 219 -16.13 -3.39 -0.84
C ALA A 219 -16.72 -3.02 -2.21
N LEU A 220 -16.32 -1.87 -2.76
CA LEU A 220 -16.77 -1.44 -4.08
C LEU A 220 -16.28 -2.38 -5.18
N CYS A 221 -14.99 -2.74 -5.17
CA CYS A 221 -14.41 -3.68 -6.13
C CYS A 221 -15.14 -5.03 -6.07
N ARG A 222 -15.37 -5.57 -4.86
CA ARG A 222 -16.11 -6.82 -4.67
C ARG A 222 -17.53 -6.75 -5.19
N SER A 223 -18.25 -5.66 -4.90
CA SER A 223 -19.64 -5.48 -5.36
C SER A 223 -19.79 -5.37 -6.88
N ARG A 224 -18.70 -5.03 -7.57
CA ARG A 224 -18.64 -4.85 -9.02
C ARG A 224 -17.77 -5.89 -9.72
N GLU A 225 -17.31 -6.90 -8.98
CA GLU A 225 -16.40 -7.96 -9.48
C GLU A 225 -15.13 -7.41 -10.17
N LEU A 226 -14.63 -6.27 -9.68
CA LEU A 226 -13.43 -5.64 -10.25
C LEU A 226 -12.15 -6.21 -9.63
N PRO A 227 -11.12 -6.53 -10.43
CA PRO A 227 -9.81 -6.84 -9.90
C PRO A 227 -9.22 -5.62 -9.18
N LEU A 228 -8.76 -5.84 -7.95
CA LEU A 228 -8.08 -4.84 -7.12
C LEU A 228 -6.60 -5.20 -6.99
N VAL A 229 -5.74 -4.40 -7.63
CA VAL A 229 -4.29 -4.55 -7.61
C VAL A 229 -3.68 -3.48 -6.71
N MET A 230 -2.77 -3.89 -5.82
CA MET A 230 -2.09 -2.99 -4.91
C MET A 230 -0.65 -2.73 -5.35
N PHE A 231 -0.17 -1.50 -5.20
CA PHE A 231 1.27 -1.19 -5.19
C PHE A 231 1.63 -0.58 -3.84
N ALA A 232 2.40 -1.32 -3.05
CA ALA A 232 2.50 -1.06 -1.62
C ALA A 232 3.96 -0.93 -1.19
N GLN A 233 4.31 0.29 -0.77
CA GLN A 233 5.40 0.54 0.18
C GLN A 233 4.86 0.51 1.61
N SER A 234 3.66 1.08 1.82
CA SER A 234 2.93 1.00 3.09
C SER A 234 2.20 -0.33 3.21
N GLY A 235 2.40 -1.06 4.31
CA GLY A 235 1.68 -2.29 4.60
C GLY A 235 1.88 -3.40 3.54
N SER A 236 3.05 -3.45 2.90
CA SER A 236 3.31 -4.39 1.80
C SER A 236 3.12 -5.87 2.18
N ALA A 237 3.52 -6.25 3.40
CA ALA A 237 3.32 -7.57 3.96
C ALA A 237 1.91 -7.77 4.49
N VAL A 238 1.22 -6.69 4.89
CA VAL A 238 -0.21 -6.72 5.27
C VAL A 238 -1.09 -7.08 4.06
N PHE A 239 -0.87 -6.43 2.93
CA PHE A 239 -1.60 -6.73 1.69
C PHE A 239 -1.33 -8.14 1.17
N ARG A 240 -0.14 -8.70 1.43
CA ARG A 240 0.17 -10.08 1.04
C ARG A 240 -0.79 -11.08 1.69
N GLU A 241 -1.20 -10.84 2.94
CA GLU A 241 -2.16 -11.72 3.64
C GLU A 241 -3.58 -11.61 3.06
N MET A 242 -3.89 -10.53 2.34
CA MET A 242 -5.20 -10.29 1.69
C MET A 242 -5.27 -10.84 0.25
N LEU A 243 -4.18 -11.44 -0.24
CA LEU A 243 -4.03 -11.81 -1.64
C LEU A 243 -4.84 -13.06 -2.01
N GLY A 244 -5.82 -12.89 -2.88
CA GLY A 244 -6.78 -13.92 -3.31
C GLY A 244 -8.13 -13.81 -2.61
N GLU A 245 -8.25 -12.99 -1.56
CA GLU A 245 -9.50 -12.77 -0.83
C GLU A 245 -10.06 -11.36 -1.04
N GLU A 246 -9.23 -10.32 -0.89
CA GLU A 246 -9.63 -8.93 -1.12
C GLU A 246 -8.89 -8.26 -2.28
N ILE A 247 -7.69 -8.74 -2.61
CA ILE A 247 -6.88 -8.20 -3.70
C ILE A 247 -6.45 -9.29 -4.67
N THR A 248 -6.34 -8.96 -5.96
CA THR A 248 -5.97 -9.87 -7.04
C THR A 248 -4.51 -9.76 -7.44
N GLY A 249 -3.83 -8.67 -7.06
CA GLY A 249 -2.42 -8.48 -7.34
C GLY A 249 -1.76 -7.58 -6.32
N LEU A 250 -0.46 -7.76 -6.13
CA LEU A 250 0.35 -6.93 -5.23
C LEU A 250 1.75 -6.73 -5.83
N SER A 251 2.15 -5.47 -5.97
CA SER A 251 3.55 -5.08 -6.08
C SER A 251 4.02 -4.62 -4.70
N ALA A 252 4.68 -5.51 -3.96
CA ALA A 252 5.22 -5.24 -2.64
C ALA A 252 6.64 -4.68 -2.75
N GLU A 253 6.89 -3.57 -2.06
CA GLU A 253 8.18 -2.90 -2.02
C GLU A 253 8.58 -2.68 -0.55
N PRO A 254 9.23 -3.66 0.10
CA PRO A 254 9.66 -3.53 1.49
C PRO A 254 10.80 -2.51 1.61
N TYR A 255 10.97 -1.95 2.80
CA TYR A 255 12.08 -1.03 3.08
C TYR A 255 13.45 -1.74 2.92
N PRO A 256 14.49 -1.07 2.37
CA PRO A 256 14.52 0.33 1.93
C PRO A 256 13.87 0.56 0.57
N PHE A 257 13.08 1.64 0.46
CA PHE A 257 12.38 1.99 -0.77
C PHE A 257 13.31 2.49 -1.87
N PHE A 258 12.86 2.37 -3.13
CA PHE A 258 13.67 2.70 -4.31
C PHE A 258 14.23 4.13 -4.28
N TRP A 259 13.52 5.06 -3.65
CA TRP A 259 13.83 6.48 -3.61
C TRP A 259 14.88 6.86 -2.54
N LEU A 260 15.29 5.93 -1.67
CA LEU A 260 16.34 6.15 -0.67
C LEU A 260 17.76 5.91 -1.20
N SER A 261 17.90 5.12 -2.26
CA SER A 261 19.21 4.72 -2.79
C SER A 261 19.22 4.73 -4.31
N GLY A 262 20.32 5.23 -4.89
CA GLY A 262 20.58 5.15 -6.33
C GLY A 262 21.02 3.77 -6.82
N GLY A 263 21.33 2.83 -5.92
CA GLY A 263 21.72 1.46 -6.27
C GLY A 263 20.56 0.59 -6.72
N ASP A 264 20.82 -0.67 -7.08
CA ASP A 264 19.76 -1.63 -7.41
C ASP A 264 18.80 -1.84 -6.23
N THR A 265 17.52 -2.04 -6.54
CA THR A 265 16.47 -2.39 -5.56
C THR A 265 15.55 -3.45 -6.16
N ASP A 266 14.76 -4.14 -5.34
CA ASP A 266 13.81 -5.15 -5.80
C ASP A 266 12.38 -4.74 -5.48
N VAL A 267 11.45 -5.08 -6.37
CA VAL A 267 10.01 -5.13 -6.10
C VAL A 267 9.53 -6.57 -6.21
N HIS A 268 8.58 -6.97 -5.38
CA HIS A 268 8.08 -8.33 -5.33
C HIS A 268 6.64 -8.37 -5.83
N LEU A 269 6.44 -9.00 -6.99
CA LEU A 269 5.15 -9.07 -7.65
C LEU A 269 4.44 -10.37 -7.26
N TYR A 270 3.16 -10.24 -6.93
CA TYR A 270 2.27 -11.34 -6.59
C TYR A 270 1.02 -11.28 -7.45
N ARG A 271 0.56 -12.46 -7.87
CA ARG A 271 -0.76 -12.64 -8.48
C ARG A 271 -1.60 -13.54 -7.58
N GLY A 272 -2.84 -13.13 -7.35
CA GLY A 272 -3.89 -13.91 -6.72
C GLY A 272 -5.01 -14.04 -7.74
N GLY A 273 -5.19 -15.24 -8.31
CA GLY A 273 -6.42 -15.50 -9.03
C GLY A 273 -7.58 -15.37 -8.05
N LEU A 274 -8.66 -14.72 -8.46
CA LEU A 274 -9.96 -14.96 -7.82
C LEU A 274 -10.35 -16.37 -8.25
N GLY A 275 -10.36 -17.30 -7.30
CA GLY A 275 -10.82 -18.67 -7.52
C GLY A 275 -12.31 -18.71 -7.85
#